data_AF-A0A1C2J019-F1
#
_entry.id   AF-A0A1C2J019-F1
#
_cell.length_a   1.000
_cell.length_b   1.000
_cell.length_c   1.000
_cell.angle_alpha   90.00
_cell.angle_beta   90.00
_cell.angle_gamma   90.00
#
_symmetry.space_group_name_H-M   'P 1'
#
loop_
_entity.id
_entity.type
_entity.pdbx_description
1 polymer ?
#
loop_
_entity_poly.entity_id
_entity_poly.type
_entity_poly.pdbx_seq_one_letter_code
_entity_poly.pdbx_strand_id
1 'polypeptide(L)'
;MNQVSAASAYPSASTTFSRLAPSISINWHPLRWLAAYASYQRAYRQPENGGGTGPYVAIPASQVNLEQVGYYQAGLKMLWTHLGILNNTYLNANFFHANFSHELLPTALSSFGFLLAKGFSVYNGVNIAAGTNIGYHVHAFMNASFLHTYFRSFTNGSGTFYDVPVAYVPNHTVNLCVSGKYFVAGMLMKPSLSFQYNGSQYMYNNNTNITSHQKIPSYGLINLGMDLRIPMRKYIHALHYVDVNAQIMNLFNRHYNGFEYITAGGAYGSGGYTSPTSVGAGSILAYPAAGRAFYVTVGAKF
;
A
#
# COMPACT_ATOMS: atom_id res chain seq x y z
N MET A 1 2.51 -21.02 35.16
CA MET A 1 2.03 -20.05 36.17
C MET A 1 1.12 -19.05 35.45
N ASN A 2 -0.14 -19.01 35.90
CA ASN A 2 -1.24 -18.08 35.67
C ASN A 2 -1.43 -17.39 34.31
N GLN A 3 -2.52 -17.78 33.66
CA GLN A 3 -3.26 -16.99 32.69
C GLN A 3 -3.59 -15.61 33.30
N VAL A 4 -3.10 -14.55 32.69
CA VAL A 4 -3.51 -13.18 33.03
C VAL A 4 -4.67 -12.83 32.10
N SER A 5 -5.88 -12.87 32.67
CA SER A 5 -7.05 -12.16 32.16
C SER A 5 -6.65 -10.73 31.78
N ALA A 6 -7.19 -10.20 30.67
CA ALA A 6 -6.93 -8.86 30.12
C ALA A 6 -7.40 -7.70 31.04
N ALA A 7 -6.94 -7.68 32.29
CA ALA A 7 -6.96 -6.53 33.17
C ALA A 7 -5.62 -5.80 32.96
N SER A 8 -5.69 -4.49 32.69
CA SER A 8 -4.51 -3.65 32.52
C SER A 8 -3.52 -3.85 33.67
N ALA A 9 -2.29 -4.25 33.37
CA ALA A 9 -1.22 -4.36 34.37
C ALA A 9 -0.81 -2.98 34.94
N TYR A 10 -1.32 -1.89 34.34
CA TYR A 10 -1.03 -0.52 34.70
C TYR A 10 -2.31 0.25 35.09
N PRO A 11 -2.23 1.15 36.08
CA PRO A 11 -3.35 1.98 36.48
C PRO A 11 -3.79 2.91 35.34
N SER A 12 -5.02 3.42 35.43
CA SER A 12 -5.52 4.46 34.52
C SER A 12 -4.53 5.63 34.45
N ALA A 13 -4.03 5.91 33.24
CA ALA A 13 -3.02 6.93 33.00
C ALA A 13 -3.29 7.64 31.68
N SER A 14 -2.83 8.89 31.58
CA SER A 14 -2.94 9.72 30.38
C SER A 14 -1.58 10.32 30.04
N THR A 15 -1.23 10.33 28.75
CA THR A 15 -0.03 11.01 28.25
C THR A 15 -0.43 12.08 27.24
N THR A 16 0.11 13.29 27.43
CA THR A 16 -0.04 14.40 26.48
C THR A 16 1.26 14.57 25.71
N PHE A 17 1.17 14.69 24.39
CA PHE A 17 2.34 14.87 23.53
C PHE A 17 2.37 16.27 22.91
N SER A 18 3.55 16.88 22.89
CA SER A 18 3.87 18.06 22.10
C SER A 18 5.24 17.87 21.46
N ARG A 19 5.33 18.07 20.14
CA ARG A 19 6.57 17.94 19.35
C ARG A 19 6.58 18.93 18.20
N LEU A 20 7.77 19.42 17.87
CA LEU A 20 8.02 20.26 16.70
C LEU A 20 8.27 19.38 15.46
N ALA A 21 7.53 19.65 14.38
CA ALA A 21 7.59 18.96 13.09
C ALA A 21 8.16 19.88 11.99
N PRO A 22 9.49 20.03 11.88
CA PRO A 22 10.09 20.90 10.87
C PRO A 22 10.01 20.30 9.46
N SER A 23 9.95 21.18 8.47
CA SER A 23 10.08 20.84 7.06
C SER A 23 10.85 21.92 6.29
N ILE A 24 11.71 21.50 5.37
CA ILE A 24 12.41 22.38 4.41
C ILE A 24 12.32 21.76 3.02
N SER A 25 12.19 22.61 1.99
CA SER A 25 12.13 22.17 0.60
C SER A 25 12.83 23.18 -0.29
N ILE A 26 13.58 22.66 -1.26
CA ILE A 26 14.32 23.43 -2.27
C ILE A 26 13.83 22.96 -3.64
N ASN A 27 13.59 23.90 -4.54
CA ASN A 27 13.20 23.63 -5.91
C ASN A 27 13.98 24.56 -6.85
N TRP A 28 14.66 23.98 -7.83
CA TRP A 28 15.53 24.68 -8.77
C TRP A 28 15.12 24.33 -10.20
N HIS A 29 14.93 25.35 -11.04
CA HIS A 29 14.52 25.18 -12.44
C HIS A 29 15.68 25.57 -13.37
N PRO A 30 16.64 24.67 -13.63
CA PRO A 30 17.75 24.95 -14.54
C PRO A 30 17.28 25.19 -15.98
N LEU A 31 16.17 24.58 -16.40
CA LEU A 31 15.57 24.74 -17.72
C LEU A 31 14.05 24.86 -17.59
N ARG A 32 13.37 25.40 -18.62
CA ARG A 32 11.90 25.52 -18.62
C ARG A 32 11.16 24.18 -18.53
N TRP A 33 11.80 23.10 -18.98
CA TRP A 33 11.25 21.75 -18.98
C TRP A 33 11.81 20.87 -17.86
N LEU A 34 12.77 21.35 -17.05
CA LEU A 34 13.47 20.57 -16.02
C LEU A 34 13.48 21.31 -14.68
N ALA A 35 13.02 20.62 -13.63
CA ALA A 35 13.15 21.05 -12.25
C ALA A 35 13.88 19.96 -11.44
N ALA A 36 14.81 20.38 -10.58
CA ALA A 36 15.40 19.55 -9.54
C ALA A 36 14.86 19.98 -8.18
N TYR A 37 14.55 19.03 -7.31
CA TYR A 37 14.03 19.33 -5.98
C TYR A 37 14.64 18.44 -4.92
N ALA A 38 14.68 18.96 -3.69
CA ALA A 38 15.01 18.21 -2.50
C ALA A 38 14.16 18.69 -1.33
N SER A 39 13.82 17.80 -0.41
CA SER A 39 13.10 18.18 0.80
C SER A 39 13.46 17.28 1.97
N TYR A 40 13.40 17.84 3.17
CA TYR A 40 13.45 17.13 4.44
C TYR A 40 12.22 17.49 5.25
N GLN A 41 11.60 16.49 5.87
CA GLN A 41 10.42 16.65 6.71
C GLN A 41 10.49 15.70 7.90
N ARG A 42 9.92 16.12 9.02
CA ARG A 42 9.71 15.26 10.18
C ARG A 42 8.23 15.26 10.55
N ALA A 43 7.66 14.08 10.70
CA ALA A 43 6.29 13.92 11.13
C ALA A 43 6.22 12.97 12.32
N TYR A 44 5.12 13.05 13.06
CA TYR A 44 4.86 12.22 14.22
C TYR A 44 3.45 11.64 14.14
N ARG A 45 3.29 10.44 14.67
CA ARG A 45 2.00 9.77 14.80
C ARG A 45 1.84 9.33 16.25
N GLN A 46 0.64 9.51 16.79
CA GLN A 46 0.30 8.89 18.07
C GLN A 46 0.23 7.37 17.85
N PRO A 47 0.84 6.55 18.73
CA PRO A 47 0.66 5.12 18.64
C PRO A 47 -0.82 4.74 18.69
N GLU A 48 -1.17 3.65 18.02
CA GLU A 48 -2.55 3.22 17.93
C GLU A 48 -3.08 2.82 19.32
N ASN A 49 -4.09 3.56 19.80
CA ASN A 49 -4.78 3.30 21.06
C ASN A 49 -6.14 2.66 20.75
N GLY A 50 -6.17 1.36 20.44
CA GLY A 50 -7.41 0.65 20.10
C GLY A 50 -7.37 -0.85 20.41
N GLY A 51 -8.54 -1.47 20.55
CA GLY A 51 -8.70 -2.93 20.51
C GLY A 51 -8.36 -3.74 21.76
N GLY A 52 -8.22 -3.13 22.95
CA GLY A 52 -7.84 -3.86 24.18
C GLY A 52 -6.35 -4.24 24.25
N THR A 53 -5.56 -3.85 23.26
CA THR A 53 -4.13 -4.17 23.11
C THR A 53 -3.26 -2.92 22.91
N GLY A 54 -3.81 -1.73 23.20
CA GLY A 54 -3.09 -0.45 23.08
C GLY A 54 -1.88 -0.35 24.02
N PRO A 55 -0.97 0.61 23.79
CA PRO A 55 0.28 0.71 24.56
C PRO A 55 0.07 0.82 26.07
N TYR A 56 -1.01 1.45 26.53
CA TYR A 56 -1.32 1.64 27.95
C TYR A 56 -1.66 0.36 28.72
N VAL A 57 -1.96 -0.76 28.05
CA VAL A 57 -2.13 -2.06 28.72
C VAL A 57 -0.83 -2.86 28.82
N ALA A 58 0.18 -2.51 28.01
CA ALA A 58 1.42 -3.30 27.84
C ALA A 58 2.67 -2.59 28.37
N ILE A 59 2.71 -1.26 28.37
CA ILE A 59 3.83 -0.45 28.86
C ILE A 59 3.34 0.72 29.73
N PRO A 60 4.14 1.20 30.69
CA PRO A 60 3.79 2.38 31.48
C PRO A 60 3.54 3.59 30.58
N ALA A 61 2.57 4.44 30.95
CA ALA A 61 2.25 5.67 30.22
C ALA A 61 3.46 6.60 30.00
N SER A 62 4.42 6.60 30.92
CA SER A 62 5.68 7.35 30.84
C SER A 62 6.64 6.85 29.75
N GLN A 63 6.48 5.63 29.25
CA GLN A 63 7.29 5.04 28.19
C GLN A 63 6.63 5.14 26.80
N VAL A 64 5.38 5.60 26.74
CA VAL A 64 4.68 5.85 25.48
C VAL A 64 5.27 7.10 24.85
N ASN A 65 5.72 6.99 23.60
CA ASN A 65 6.25 8.11 22.82
C ASN A 65 5.46 8.24 21.52
N LEU A 66 5.49 9.42 20.91
CA LEU A 66 5.05 9.55 19.52
C LEU A 66 5.98 8.74 18.61
N GLU A 67 5.38 7.96 17.71
CA GLU A 67 6.11 7.38 16.59
C GLU A 67 6.58 8.52 15.69
N GLN A 68 7.81 8.45 15.21
CA GLN A 68 8.41 9.52 14.43
C GLN A 68 8.85 8.97 13.07
N VAL A 69 8.69 9.80 12.03
CA VAL A 69 9.35 9.59 10.73
C VAL A 69 10.20 10.80 10.38
N GLY A 70 11.46 10.55 10.06
CA GLY A 70 12.34 11.50 9.37
C GLY A 70 12.41 11.14 7.90
N TYR A 71 11.93 12.02 7.04
CA TYR A 71 11.79 11.76 5.60
C TYR A 71 12.64 12.75 4.79
N TYR A 72 13.51 12.23 3.94
CA TYR A 72 14.22 13.03 2.95
C TYR A 72 14.00 12.48 1.55
N GLN A 73 13.90 13.37 0.58
CA GLN A 73 13.76 13.02 -0.83
C GLN A 73 14.49 14.02 -1.71
N ALA A 74 14.98 13.53 -2.84
CA ALA A 74 15.56 14.35 -3.89
C ALA A 74 15.19 13.75 -5.25
N GLY A 75 14.91 14.61 -6.23
CA GLY A 75 14.44 14.14 -7.52
C GLY A 75 14.43 15.18 -8.61
N LEU A 76 14.03 14.72 -9.79
CA LEU A 76 13.88 15.52 -11.00
C LEU A 76 12.43 15.45 -11.48
N LYS A 77 11.92 16.58 -11.94
CA LYS A 77 10.65 16.70 -12.66
C LYS A 77 10.93 17.26 -14.04
N MET A 78 10.43 16.58 -15.05
CA MET A 78 10.54 16.97 -16.44
C MET A 78 9.14 17.13 -17.04
N LEU A 79 8.95 18.19 -17.83
CA LEU A 79 7.70 18.48 -18.52
C LEU A 79 7.98 18.99 -19.93
N TRP A 80 7.55 18.23 -20.93
CA TRP A 80 7.57 18.63 -22.33
C TRP A 80 6.14 18.85 -22.81
N THR A 81 5.83 20.08 -23.23
CA THR A 81 4.52 20.40 -23.82
C THR A 81 4.32 19.70 -25.16
N HIS A 82 5.37 19.66 -25.99
CA HIS A 82 5.39 18.99 -27.29
C HIS A 82 6.71 18.25 -27.51
N LEU A 83 6.63 16.95 -27.82
CA LEU A 83 7.76 16.09 -28.15
C LEU A 83 7.33 15.10 -29.26
N GLY A 84 7.37 15.55 -30.51
CA GLY A 84 6.90 14.76 -31.66
C GLY A 84 5.40 14.46 -31.54
N ILE A 85 5.03 13.18 -31.54
CA ILE A 85 3.64 12.73 -31.33
C ILE A 85 3.17 12.81 -29.87
N LEU A 86 4.07 13.08 -28.94
CA LEU A 86 3.79 13.10 -27.50
C LEU A 86 3.47 14.53 -27.05
N ASN A 87 2.34 14.70 -26.38
CA ASN A 87 1.86 15.98 -25.88
C ASN A 87 1.66 15.94 -24.36
N ASN A 88 2.04 17.03 -23.68
CA ASN A 88 1.99 17.15 -22.22
C ASN A 88 2.67 15.97 -21.51
N THR A 89 3.88 15.65 -21.95
CA THR A 89 4.66 14.53 -21.43
C THR A 89 5.36 14.96 -20.15
N TYR A 90 5.15 14.24 -19.07
CA TYR A 90 5.87 14.45 -17.82
C TYR A 90 6.61 13.20 -17.38
N LEU A 91 7.71 13.42 -16.68
CA LEU A 91 8.48 12.40 -15.98
C LEU A 91 8.94 12.97 -14.65
N ASN A 92 8.63 12.29 -13.55
CA ASN A 92 9.15 12.56 -12.23
C ASN A 92 9.88 11.31 -11.75
N ALA A 93 11.11 11.48 -11.29
CA ALA A 93 11.89 10.42 -10.66
C ALA A 93 12.52 10.97 -9.39
N ASN A 94 12.36 10.26 -8.28
CA ASN A 94 12.93 10.69 -7.01
C ASN A 94 13.42 9.53 -6.18
N PHE A 95 14.56 9.74 -5.56
CA PHE A 95 15.03 8.93 -4.44
C PHE A 95 14.35 9.44 -3.17
N PHE A 96 13.97 8.52 -2.29
CA PHE A 96 13.49 8.83 -0.96
C PHE A 96 14.11 7.92 0.08
N HIS A 97 14.13 8.40 1.31
CA HIS A 97 14.53 7.62 2.45
C HIS A 97 13.79 8.13 3.69
N ALA A 98 13.08 7.21 4.33
CA ALA A 98 12.31 7.41 5.54
C ALA A 98 12.94 6.60 6.66
N ASN A 99 13.23 7.25 7.79
CA ASN A 99 13.64 6.60 9.02
C ASN A 99 12.51 6.71 10.02
N PHE A 100 11.90 5.58 10.35
CA PHE A 100 10.92 5.47 11.41
C PHE A 100 11.62 5.14 12.73
N SER A 101 11.10 5.70 13.81
CA SER A 101 11.57 5.44 15.17
C SER A 101 10.44 5.45 16.17
N HIS A 102 10.64 4.74 17.28
CA HIS A 102 9.65 4.55 18.33
C HIS A 102 8.36 3.87 17.81
N GLU A 103 8.45 3.04 16.77
CA GLU A 103 7.31 2.31 16.24
C GLU A 103 6.80 1.31 17.29
N LEU A 104 5.49 1.26 17.49
CA LEU A 104 4.84 0.28 18.34
C LEU A 104 4.02 -0.68 17.46
N LEU A 105 4.46 -1.92 17.39
CA LEU A 105 3.95 -2.92 16.46
C LEU A 105 3.29 -4.07 17.23
N PRO A 106 1.97 -4.30 17.08
CA PRO A 106 1.34 -5.47 17.69
C PRO A 106 1.75 -6.74 16.94
N THR A 107 2.33 -7.69 17.67
CA THR A 107 2.68 -9.02 17.15
C THR A 107 1.76 -10.05 17.78
N ALA A 108 1.02 -10.80 16.96
CA ALA A 108 0.13 -11.85 17.44
C ALA A 108 0.93 -13.03 18.01
N LEU A 109 0.52 -13.53 19.18
CA LEU A 109 1.04 -14.77 19.75
C LEU A 109 0.29 -15.99 19.21
N SER A 110 0.80 -17.18 19.51
CA SER A 110 0.14 -18.47 19.21
C SER A 110 -1.13 -18.70 20.03
N SER A 111 -1.22 -18.13 21.22
CA SER A 111 -2.45 -17.92 21.99
C SER A 111 -3.11 -16.60 21.55
N PHE A 112 -4.43 -16.44 21.70
CA PHE A 112 -5.24 -15.23 21.39
C PHE A 112 -4.82 -13.90 22.07
N GLY A 113 -3.55 -13.73 22.44
CA GLY A 113 -2.94 -12.50 22.95
C GLY A 113 -1.96 -11.89 21.95
N PHE A 114 -1.50 -10.69 22.27
CA PHE A 114 -0.56 -9.92 21.46
C PHE A 114 0.61 -9.47 22.34
N LEU A 115 1.79 -9.36 21.74
CA LEU A 115 2.91 -8.63 22.32
C LEU A 115 3.09 -7.31 21.59
N LEU A 116 3.52 -6.29 22.32
CA LEU A 116 3.90 -5.02 21.75
C LEU A 116 5.40 -5.06 21.42
N ALA A 117 5.74 -5.06 20.15
CA ALA A 117 7.11 -4.93 19.67
C ALA A 117 7.46 -3.45 19.45
N LYS A 118 8.76 -3.13 19.59
CA LYS A 118 9.32 -1.80 19.32
C LYS A 118 10.19 -1.85 18.08
N GLY A 119 9.98 -0.92 17.15
CA GLY A 119 10.67 -0.90 15.86
C GLY A 119 11.42 0.40 15.56
N PHE A 120 12.51 0.24 14.81
CA PHE A 120 13.19 1.30 14.06
C PHE A 120 13.36 0.84 12.62
N SER A 121 12.44 1.20 11.75
CA SER A 121 12.45 0.79 10.34
C SER A 121 13.02 1.86 9.40
N VAL A 122 13.58 1.39 8.30
CA VAL A 122 14.10 2.20 7.20
C VAL A 122 13.36 1.80 5.93
N TYR A 123 12.86 2.81 5.22
CA TYR A 123 12.24 2.66 3.92
C TYR A 123 12.98 3.56 2.95
N ASN A 124 13.71 2.98 2.01
CA ASN A 124 14.46 3.76 1.03
C ASN A 124 14.28 3.20 -0.37
N GLY A 125 14.23 4.08 -1.36
CA GLY A 125 13.84 3.64 -2.68
C GLY A 125 13.79 4.73 -3.71
N VAL A 126 13.29 4.36 -4.87
CA VAL A 126 13.07 5.24 -6.02
C VAL A 126 11.62 5.16 -6.42
N ASN A 127 10.99 6.33 -6.58
CA ASN A 127 9.68 6.45 -7.20
C ASN A 127 9.84 7.06 -8.58
N ILE A 128 9.09 6.54 -9.54
CA ILE A 128 9.02 7.02 -10.91
C ILE A 128 7.56 7.22 -11.26
N ALA A 129 7.22 8.39 -11.80
CA ALA A 129 5.89 8.69 -12.33
C ALA A 129 6.05 9.31 -13.72
N ALA A 130 5.36 8.78 -14.71
CA ALA A 130 5.40 9.29 -16.08
C ALA A 130 4.00 9.32 -16.68
N GLY A 131 3.77 10.23 -17.61
CA GLY A 131 2.52 10.28 -18.34
C GLY A 131 2.64 11.11 -19.61
N THR A 132 1.79 10.80 -20.58
CA THR A 132 1.81 11.46 -21.90
C THR A 132 0.48 11.29 -22.63
N ASN A 133 0.18 12.22 -23.52
CA ASN A 133 -0.85 12.05 -24.54
C ASN A 133 -0.18 11.72 -25.87
N ILE A 134 -0.48 10.56 -26.44
CA ILE A 134 0.01 10.13 -27.75
C ILE A 134 -1.02 10.58 -28.79
N GLY A 135 -0.64 11.56 -29.60
CA GLY A 135 -1.57 12.28 -30.47
C GLY A 135 -2.67 12.99 -29.67
N TYR A 136 -3.91 12.88 -30.14
CA TYR A 136 -5.09 13.50 -29.50
C TYR A 136 -6.02 12.50 -28.80
N HIS A 137 -5.79 11.20 -28.98
CA HIS A 137 -6.77 10.16 -28.64
C HIS A 137 -6.31 9.21 -27.55
N VAL A 138 -4.99 9.06 -27.34
CA VAL A 138 -4.45 8.08 -26.41
C VAL A 138 -3.76 8.78 -25.26
N HIS A 139 -4.09 8.38 -24.04
CA HIS A 139 -3.42 8.81 -22.82
C HIS A 139 -2.79 7.61 -22.15
N ALA A 140 -1.52 7.73 -21.78
CA ALA A 140 -0.78 6.71 -21.06
C ALA A 140 -0.18 7.31 -19.78
N PHE A 141 -0.23 6.57 -18.68
CA PHE A 141 0.50 6.90 -17.47
C PHE A 141 1.11 5.66 -16.82
N MET A 142 2.19 5.89 -16.10
CA MET A 142 2.91 4.87 -15.33
C MET A 142 3.31 5.44 -13.97
N ASN A 143 3.18 4.63 -12.93
CA ASN A 143 3.79 4.86 -11.63
C ASN A 143 4.54 3.59 -11.22
N ALA A 144 5.79 3.72 -10.78
CA ALA A 144 6.57 2.62 -10.25
C ALA A 144 7.28 3.04 -8.97
N SER A 145 7.42 2.10 -8.05
CA SER A 145 8.18 2.26 -6.81
C SER A 145 9.12 1.07 -6.68
N PHE A 146 10.39 1.32 -6.37
CA PHE A 146 11.39 0.31 -6.04
C PHE A 146 11.87 0.58 -4.63
N LEU A 147 11.73 -0.39 -3.75
CA LEU A 147 11.82 -0.17 -2.33
C LEU A 147 12.69 -1.24 -1.66
N HIS A 148 13.53 -0.76 -0.76
CA HIS A 148 14.28 -1.56 0.19
C HIS A 148 13.81 -1.20 1.59
N THR A 149 13.36 -2.20 2.34
CA THR A 149 12.87 -2.03 3.72
C THR A 149 13.51 -3.01 4.68
N TYR A 150 13.88 -2.49 5.84
CA TYR A 150 14.41 -3.29 6.93
C TYR A 150 14.23 -2.57 8.26
N PHE A 151 14.12 -3.33 9.33
CA PHE A 151 14.28 -2.85 10.69
C PHE A 151 15.77 -2.73 11.00
N ARG A 152 16.26 -1.53 11.31
CA ARG A 152 17.58 -1.38 11.97
C ARG A 152 17.57 -2.10 13.30
N SER A 153 16.49 -1.96 14.06
CA SER A 153 16.25 -2.76 15.24
C SER A 153 14.77 -3.06 15.41
N PHE A 154 14.48 -4.29 15.84
CA PHE A 154 13.16 -4.78 16.12
C PHE A 154 13.22 -5.57 17.43
N THR A 155 12.57 -5.07 18.47
CA THR A 155 12.55 -5.71 19.79
C THR A 155 11.16 -6.25 20.07
N ASN A 156 11.05 -7.54 20.35
CA ASN A 156 9.82 -8.18 20.79
C ASN A 156 10.06 -8.92 22.12
N GLY A 157 9.08 -9.72 22.59
CA GLY A 157 9.22 -10.50 23.83
C GLY A 157 10.31 -11.58 23.81
N SER A 158 10.87 -11.92 22.64
CA SER A 158 11.93 -12.92 22.47
C SER A 158 13.34 -12.32 22.42
N GLY A 159 13.47 -11.00 22.24
CA GLY A 159 14.76 -10.31 22.16
C GLY A 159 14.77 -9.16 21.15
N THR A 160 15.97 -8.67 20.85
CA THR A 160 16.21 -7.61 19.86
C THR A 160 16.92 -8.19 18.64
N PHE A 161 16.38 -7.88 17.47
CA PHE A 161 16.87 -8.31 16.17
C PHE A 161 17.28 -7.10 15.35
N TYR A 162 18.29 -7.25 14.51
CA TYR A 162 18.88 -6.19 13.70
C TYR A 162 18.85 -6.57 12.22
N ASP A 163 18.68 -5.57 11.36
CA ASP A 163 18.69 -5.69 9.90
C ASP A 163 17.73 -6.74 9.34
N VAL A 164 16.59 -6.91 10.00
CA VAL A 164 15.55 -7.85 9.57
C VAL A 164 14.58 -7.19 8.60
N PRO A 165 14.12 -7.87 7.54
CA PRO A 165 13.21 -7.25 6.59
C PRO A 165 11.89 -6.81 7.22
N VAL A 166 11.24 -5.81 6.64
CA VAL A 166 9.86 -5.49 7.01
C VAL A 166 8.92 -6.39 6.21
N ALA A 167 8.03 -7.10 6.91
CA ALA A 167 7.03 -7.97 6.29
C ALA A 167 5.97 -7.17 5.53
N TYR A 168 5.36 -7.79 4.51
CA TYR A 168 4.21 -7.23 3.76
C TYR A 168 4.47 -5.93 3.01
N VAL A 169 5.74 -5.68 2.70
CA VAL A 169 6.15 -4.57 1.85
C VAL A 169 6.69 -5.13 0.53
N PRO A 170 6.04 -4.86 -0.61
CA PRO A 170 6.58 -5.20 -1.91
C PRO A 170 7.89 -4.50 -2.17
N ASN A 171 8.90 -5.25 -2.63
CA ASN A 171 10.18 -4.67 -3.04
C ASN A 171 10.08 -3.80 -4.29
N HIS A 172 9.00 -3.94 -5.06
CA HIS A 172 8.62 -2.99 -6.09
C HIS A 172 7.14 -3.08 -6.42
N THR A 173 6.58 -1.98 -6.92
CA THR A 173 5.23 -1.92 -7.48
C THR A 173 5.28 -1.19 -8.82
N VAL A 174 4.45 -1.61 -9.77
CA VAL A 174 4.28 -0.94 -11.07
C VAL A 174 2.80 -0.85 -11.38
N ASN A 175 2.34 0.33 -11.75
CA ASN A 175 1.01 0.56 -12.29
C ASN A 175 1.16 1.28 -13.62
N LEU A 176 0.66 0.69 -14.69
CA LEU A 176 0.62 1.24 -16.04
C LEU A 176 -0.83 1.30 -16.48
N CYS A 177 -1.24 2.36 -17.16
CA CYS A 177 -2.55 2.44 -17.78
C CYS A 177 -2.46 3.16 -19.11
N VAL A 178 -3.15 2.61 -20.11
CA VAL A 178 -3.34 3.21 -21.43
C VAL A 178 -4.84 3.31 -21.67
N SER A 179 -5.29 4.47 -22.13
CA SER A 179 -6.69 4.75 -22.40
C SER A 179 -6.85 5.49 -23.72
N GLY A 180 -7.95 5.22 -24.42
CA GLY A 180 -8.29 5.87 -25.68
C GLY A 180 -9.54 6.74 -25.55
N LYS A 181 -9.76 7.64 -26.53
CA LYS A 181 -11.02 8.37 -26.73
C LYS A 181 -11.42 8.30 -28.19
N TYR A 182 -12.56 7.68 -28.47
CA TYR A 182 -13.08 7.47 -29.82
C TYR A 182 -14.53 7.90 -29.91
N PHE A 183 -14.90 8.56 -31.01
CA PHE A 183 -16.29 8.88 -31.32
C PHE A 183 -16.80 7.93 -32.39
N VAL A 184 -17.83 7.14 -32.08
CA VAL A 184 -18.43 6.17 -33.00
C VAL A 184 -19.95 6.31 -32.96
N ALA A 185 -20.57 6.54 -34.11
CA ALA A 185 -22.02 6.69 -34.26
C ALA A 185 -22.65 7.72 -33.27
N GLY A 186 -21.93 8.81 -32.99
CA GLY A 186 -22.36 9.86 -32.04
C GLY A 186 -22.12 9.53 -30.56
N MET A 187 -21.62 8.35 -30.24
CA MET A 187 -21.26 7.94 -28.88
C MET A 187 -19.77 8.23 -28.62
N LEU A 188 -19.43 8.59 -27.38
CA LEU A 188 -18.04 8.70 -26.93
C LEU A 188 -17.65 7.41 -26.20
N MET A 189 -16.68 6.70 -26.75
CA MET A 189 -16.08 5.49 -26.19
C MET A 189 -14.71 5.78 -25.61
N LYS A 190 -14.42 5.24 -24.42
CA LYS A 190 -13.11 5.31 -23.79
C LYS A 190 -12.67 3.93 -23.30
N PRO A 191 -12.04 3.12 -24.17
CA PRO A 191 -11.41 1.90 -23.73
C PRO A 191 -10.20 2.22 -22.85
N SER A 192 -9.94 1.37 -21.87
CA SER A 192 -8.74 1.44 -21.04
C SER A 192 -8.20 0.04 -20.75
N LEU A 193 -6.88 -0.06 -20.68
CA LEU A 193 -6.15 -1.24 -20.28
C LEU A 193 -5.17 -0.82 -19.18
N SER A 194 -5.22 -1.48 -18.04
CA SER A 194 -4.29 -1.25 -16.95
C SER A 194 -3.54 -2.53 -16.59
N PHE A 195 -2.28 -2.36 -16.22
CA PHE A 195 -1.43 -3.39 -15.68
C PHE A 195 -0.96 -2.95 -14.30
N GLN A 196 -1.20 -3.80 -13.30
CA GLN A 196 -0.71 -3.63 -11.94
C GLN A 196 0.21 -4.79 -11.61
N TYR A 197 1.36 -4.50 -11.01
CA TYR A 197 2.31 -5.49 -10.58
C TYR A 197 2.76 -5.21 -9.15
N ASN A 198 2.72 -6.24 -8.32
CA ASN A 198 3.27 -6.24 -6.98
C ASN A 198 4.41 -7.25 -6.92
N GLY A 199 5.60 -6.77 -6.53
CA GLY A 199 6.79 -7.58 -6.32
C GLY A 199 6.67 -8.51 -5.12
N SER A 200 7.66 -9.39 -4.97
CA SER A 200 7.73 -10.31 -3.84
C SER A 200 7.84 -9.54 -2.53
N GLN A 201 7.23 -10.07 -1.47
CA GLN A 201 7.23 -9.45 -0.14
C GLN A 201 7.67 -10.46 0.89
N TYR A 202 8.44 -10.05 1.89
CA TYR A 202 8.72 -10.95 3.01
C TYR A 202 7.45 -11.20 3.81
N MET A 203 7.28 -12.42 4.33
CA MET A 203 6.13 -12.78 5.18
C MET A 203 6.53 -12.77 6.65
N TYR A 204 5.57 -12.48 7.52
CA TYR A 204 5.78 -12.59 8.96
C TYR A 204 5.71 -14.06 9.41
N ASN A 205 6.53 -14.41 10.40
CA ASN A 205 6.52 -15.74 11.02
C ASN A 205 6.06 -15.65 12.47
N ASN A 206 4.82 -16.06 12.71
CA ASN A 206 4.23 -16.09 14.05
C ASN A 206 4.90 -17.14 14.94
N ASN A 207 5.49 -18.20 14.38
CA ASN A 207 6.17 -19.22 15.17
C ASN A 207 7.43 -18.66 15.84
N THR A 208 8.17 -17.79 15.15
CA THR A 208 9.40 -17.16 15.65
C THR A 208 9.20 -15.71 16.07
N ASN A 209 7.99 -15.16 15.89
CA ASN A 209 7.62 -13.76 16.14
C ASN A 209 8.51 -12.73 15.41
N ILE A 210 9.01 -13.06 14.22
CA ILE A 210 9.88 -12.18 13.41
C ILE A 210 9.58 -12.35 11.92
N THR A 211 9.94 -11.36 11.10
CA THR A 211 9.88 -11.47 9.64
C THR A 211 10.74 -12.63 9.14
N SER A 212 10.17 -13.47 8.27
CA SER A 212 10.87 -14.57 7.60
C SER A 212 11.57 -14.09 6.34
N HIS A 213 12.64 -14.78 5.93
CA HIS A 213 13.22 -14.63 4.60
C HIS A 213 12.41 -15.34 3.50
N GLN A 214 11.41 -16.16 3.86
CA GLN A 214 10.42 -16.65 2.91
C GLN A 214 9.55 -15.50 2.41
N LYS A 215 9.14 -15.59 1.14
CA LYS A 215 8.46 -14.50 0.45
C LYS A 215 7.12 -14.94 -0.10
N ILE A 216 6.14 -14.03 0.02
CA ILE A 216 4.92 -14.06 -0.79
C ILE A 216 5.36 -13.82 -2.25
N PRO A 217 4.99 -14.72 -3.19
CA PRO A 217 5.34 -14.56 -4.60
C PRO A 217 4.79 -13.26 -5.19
N SER A 218 5.48 -12.76 -6.22
CA SER A 218 4.99 -11.60 -6.98
C SER A 218 3.78 -11.97 -7.85
N TYR A 219 2.98 -10.96 -8.18
CA TYR A 219 1.86 -11.12 -9.09
C TYR A 219 1.65 -9.88 -9.95
N GLY A 220 1.10 -10.11 -11.13
CA GLY A 220 0.71 -9.06 -12.07
C GLY A 220 -0.71 -9.31 -12.57
N LEU A 221 -1.51 -8.25 -12.62
CA LEU A 221 -2.90 -8.25 -13.03
C LEU A 221 -3.09 -7.31 -14.20
N ILE A 222 -3.88 -7.74 -15.18
CA ILE A 222 -4.33 -6.92 -16.29
C ILE A 222 -5.82 -6.70 -16.11
N ASN A 223 -6.25 -5.44 -16.19
CA ASN A 223 -7.65 -5.06 -16.09
C ASN A 223 -8.07 -4.29 -17.34
N LEU A 224 -9.28 -4.56 -17.80
CA LEU A 224 -9.88 -3.93 -18.97
C LEU A 224 -11.04 -3.04 -18.52
N GLY A 225 -11.14 -1.85 -19.08
CA GLY A 225 -12.26 -0.94 -18.84
C GLY A 225 -12.81 -0.37 -20.14
N MET A 226 -14.10 -0.04 -20.13
CA MET A 226 -14.78 0.68 -21.21
C MET A 226 -15.76 1.67 -20.58
N ASP A 227 -15.54 2.97 -20.85
CA ASP A 227 -16.58 3.98 -20.65
C ASP A 227 -17.29 4.25 -21.97
N LEU A 228 -18.61 4.33 -21.93
CA LEU A 228 -19.45 4.70 -23.06
C LEU A 228 -20.40 5.82 -22.63
N ARG A 229 -20.39 6.93 -23.36
CA ARG A 229 -21.39 8.00 -23.23
C ARG A 229 -22.28 8.02 -24.46
N ILE A 230 -23.56 7.75 -24.24
CA ILE A 230 -24.59 7.65 -25.27
C ILE A 230 -25.48 8.90 -25.21
N PRO A 231 -25.53 9.73 -26.27
CA PRO A 231 -26.46 10.85 -26.32
C PRO A 231 -27.89 10.34 -26.51
N MET A 232 -28.81 10.77 -25.64
CA MET A 232 -30.18 10.25 -25.62
C MET A 232 -31.25 11.24 -26.08
N ARG A 233 -30.90 12.52 -26.26
CA ARG A 233 -31.86 13.58 -26.63
C ARG A 233 -32.68 13.29 -27.88
N LYS A 234 -32.14 12.52 -28.84
CA LYS A 234 -32.85 12.09 -30.06
C LYS A 234 -33.99 11.10 -29.79
N TYR A 235 -33.92 10.37 -28.68
CA TYR A 235 -34.88 9.33 -28.30
C TYR A 235 -35.79 9.80 -27.18
N ILE A 236 -35.24 10.48 -26.18
CA ILE A 236 -35.96 10.98 -25.01
C ILE A 236 -35.49 12.42 -24.75
N HIS A 237 -36.35 13.41 -24.99
CA HIS A 237 -35.97 14.83 -24.88
C HIS A 237 -35.44 15.23 -23.50
N ALA A 238 -36.05 14.68 -22.44
CA ALA A 238 -35.65 14.93 -21.06
C ALA A 238 -34.40 14.13 -20.62
N LEU A 239 -33.80 13.31 -21.49
CA LEU A 239 -32.62 12.53 -21.18
C LEU A 239 -31.44 13.02 -22.03
N HIS A 240 -30.49 13.69 -21.40
CA HIS A 240 -29.33 14.25 -22.07
C HIS A 240 -28.36 13.15 -22.53
N TYR A 241 -27.91 12.31 -21.60
CA TYR A 241 -27.01 11.21 -21.91
C TYR A 241 -27.12 10.07 -20.90
N VAL A 242 -26.70 8.88 -21.34
CA VAL A 242 -26.48 7.71 -20.50
C VAL A 242 -24.98 7.40 -20.51
N ASP A 243 -24.40 7.28 -19.34
CA ASP A 243 -23.01 6.83 -19.13
C ASP A 243 -23.04 5.36 -18.69
N VAL A 244 -22.30 4.51 -19.40
CA VAL A 244 -22.09 3.09 -19.04
C VAL A 244 -20.60 2.89 -18.80
N ASN A 245 -20.23 2.45 -17.61
CA ASN A 245 -18.88 2.02 -17.27
C ASN A 245 -18.89 0.50 -17.08
N ALA A 246 -18.07 -0.21 -17.85
CA ALA A 246 -17.87 -1.65 -17.71
C ALA A 246 -16.39 -1.94 -17.45
N GLN A 247 -16.11 -2.79 -16.46
CA GLN A 247 -14.75 -3.16 -16.08
C GLN A 247 -14.64 -4.68 -15.88
N ILE A 248 -13.50 -5.22 -16.33
CA ILE A 248 -13.08 -6.59 -16.07
C ILE A 248 -11.78 -6.51 -15.28
N MET A 249 -11.85 -6.83 -14.00
CA MET A 249 -10.70 -6.92 -13.11
C MET A 249 -10.10 -8.32 -13.19
N ASN A 250 -8.77 -8.41 -13.16
CA ASN A 250 -8.03 -9.67 -13.29
C ASN A 250 -8.49 -10.47 -14.53
N LEU A 251 -8.32 -9.87 -15.72
CA LEU A 251 -8.83 -10.35 -17.02
C LEU A 251 -8.51 -11.83 -17.29
N PHE A 252 -7.31 -12.27 -16.91
CA PHE A 252 -6.80 -13.63 -17.12
C PHE A 252 -7.11 -14.59 -15.98
N ASN A 253 -7.90 -14.17 -14.98
CA ASN A 253 -8.24 -14.98 -13.81
C ASN A 253 -7.01 -15.57 -13.12
N ARG A 254 -5.96 -14.75 -12.93
CA ARG A 254 -4.75 -15.17 -12.25
C ARG A 254 -5.08 -15.51 -10.80
N HIS A 255 -4.63 -16.67 -10.34
CA HIS A 255 -4.68 -17.06 -8.94
C HIS A 255 -3.42 -16.56 -8.22
N TYR A 256 -3.63 -15.89 -7.09
CA TYR A 256 -2.57 -15.35 -6.26
C TYR A 256 -3.09 -15.17 -4.84
N ASN A 257 -2.17 -15.04 -3.89
CA ASN A 257 -2.50 -14.80 -2.49
C ASN A 257 -2.31 -13.31 -2.18
N GLY A 258 -3.32 -12.71 -1.55
CA GLY A 258 -3.25 -11.31 -1.11
C GLY A 258 -2.42 -11.15 0.16
N PHE A 259 -2.34 -12.22 0.95
CA PHE A 259 -1.60 -12.26 2.21
C PHE A 259 -1.19 -13.70 2.52
N GLU A 260 0.01 -13.88 3.07
CA GLU A 260 0.48 -15.17 3.60
C GLU A 260 1.27 -14.95 4.89
N TYR A 261 1.28 -15.94 5.78
CA TYR A 261 2.12 -15.90 6.99
C TYR A 261 2.47 -17.32 7.43
N ILE A 262 3.59 -17.46 8.15
CA ILE A 262 3.98 -18.73 8.76
C ILE A 262 3.29 -18.83 10.12
N THR A 263 2.42 -19.82 10.28
CA THR A 263 1.64 -19.99 11.51
C THR A 263 2.45 -20.58 12.65
N ALA A 264 2.16 -20.17 13.88
CA ALA A 264 2.64 -20.84 15.09
C ALA A 264 1.83 -22.12 15.42
N GLY A 265 0.88 -22.50 14.56
CA GLY A 265 -0.13 -23.53 14.84
C GLY A 265 -1.37 -22.93 15.51
N GLY A 266 -2.40 -23.74 15.73
CA GLY A 266 -3.60 -23.31 16.49
C GLY A 266 -4.62 -22.46 15.72
N ALA A 267 -4.21 -21.78 14.64
CA ALA A 267 -5.04 -20.87 13.86
C ALA A 267 -6.30 -21.51 13.23
N TYR A 268 -6.35 -22.84 13.15
CA TYR A 268 -7.49 -23.62 12.63
C TYR A 268 -7.82 -24.87 13.49
N GLY A 269 -7.55 -24.83 14.80
CA GLY A 269 -7.96 -25.86 15.79
C GLY A 269 -7.11 -25.77 17.05
N SER A 270 -7.59 -25.81 18.29
CA SER A 270 -8.83 -26.35 18.88
C SER A 270 -9.67 -25.22 19.50
N GLY A 271 -10.87 -24.94 18.98
CA GLY A 271 -11.84 -24.06 19.67
C GLY A 271 -12.60 -23.01 18.84
N GLY A 272 -12.66 -23.07 17.51
CA GLY A 272 -13.58 -22.22 16.74
C GLY A 272 -13.16 -22.02 15.29
N TYR A 273 -14.13 -22.20 14.38
CA TYR A 273 -14.03 -22.29 12.92
C TYR A 273 -13.60 -23.67 12.41
N THR A 274 -14.61 -24.40 11.93
CA THR A 274 -14.59 -25.74 11.35
C THR A 274 -13.68 -25.80 10.12
N SER A 275 -12.39 -26.05 10.32
CA SER A 275 -11.49 -26.57 9.30
C SER A 275 -10.98 -27.94 9.76
N PRO A 276 -11.02 -29.01 8.94
CA PRO A 276 -10.77 -30.37 9.40
C PRO A 276 -9.30 -30.71 9.67
N THR A 277 -8.38 -29.77 9.48
CA THR A 277 -6.94 -30.00 9.63
C THR A 277 -6.35 -28.95 10.56
N SER A 278 -5.94 -29.40 11.75
CA SER A 278 -5.05 -28.63 12.61
C SER A 278 -3.77 -28.34 11.82
N VAL A 279 -3.61 -27.11 11.34
CA VAL A 279 -2.42 -26.71 10.61
C VAL A 279 -1.27 -26.62 11.61
N GLY A 280 -0.25 -27.46 11.41
CA GLY A 280 0.93 -27.53 12.28
C GLY A 280 1.75 -26.24 12.25
N ALA A 281 2.45 -25.95 13.35
CA ALA A 281 3.40 -24.84 13.42
C ALA A 281 4.42 -24.93 12.27
N GLY A 282 4.75 -23.77 11.68
CA GLY A 282 5.67 -23.69 10.54
C GLY A 282 5.00 -23.81 9.16
N SER A 283 3.70 -24.12 9.09
CA SER A 283 2.97 -24.12 7.82
C SER A 283 2.67 -22.70 7.32
N ILE A 284 2.55 -22.53 6.01
CA ILE A 284 2.11 -21.27 5.40
C ILE A 284 0.58 -21.26 5.34
N LEU A 285 -0.02 -20.22 5.92
CA LEU A 285 -1.43 -19.91 5.77
C LEU A 285 -1.57 -18.75 4.80
N ALA A 286 -2.46 -18.91 3.81
CA ALA A 286 -2.64 -17.96 2.73
C ALA A 286 -4.11 -17.52 2.63
N TYR A 287 -4.32 -16.23 2.36
CA TYR A 287 -5.62 -15.70 1.97
C TYR A 287 -5.62 -15.49 0.45
N PRO A 288 -6.39 -16.30 -0.29
CA PRO A 288 -6.49 -16.13 -1.73
C PRO A 288 -7.10 -14.75 -2.02
N ALA A 289 -6.54 -14.06 -3.00
CA ALA A 289 -7.07 -12.79 -3.45
C ALA A 289 -8.23 -12.99 -4.44
N ALA A 290 -8.91 -11.89 -4.76
CA ALA A 290 -10.04 -11.92 -5.68
C ALA A 290 -9.63 -12.44 -7.07
N GLY A 291 -10.43 -13.38 -7.58
CA GLY A 291 -10.34 -13.84 -8.97
C GLY A 291 -10.85 -12.79 -9.96
N ARG A 292 -11.18 -13.22 -11.16
CA ARG A 292 -11.78 -12.34 -12.17
C ARG A 292 -13.12 -11.80 -11.71
N ALA A 293 -13.31 -10.48 -11.83
CA ALA A 293 -14.55 -9.81 -11.46
C ALA A 293 -15.02 -8.87 -12.59
N PHE A 294 -16.34 -8.76 -12.72
CA PHE A 294 -17.01 -7.92 -13.72
C PHE A 294 -17.82 -6.86 -12.98
N TYR A 295 -17.64 -5.59 -13.36
CA TYR A 295 -18.37 -4.47 -12.80
C TYR A 295 -19.05 -3.71 -13.93
N VAL A 296 -20.32 -3.38 -13.75
CA VAL A 296 -21.07 -2.52 -14.67
C VAL A 296 -21.80 -1.47 -13.85
N THR A 297 -21.61 -0.20 -14.23
CA THR A 297 -22.33 0.93 -13.65
C THR A 297 -23.03 1.68 -14.78
N VAL A 298 -24.29 2.03 -14.58
CA VAL A 298 -25.09 2.83 -15.52
C VAL A 298 -25.56 4.09 -14.81
N GLY A 299 -25.27 5.24 -15.40
CA GLY A 299 -25.74 6.54 -14.94
C GLY A 299 -26.58 7.21 -16.02
N ALA A 300 -27.70 7.81 -15.62
CA ALA A 300 -28.54 8.61 -16.51
C ALA A 300 -28.48 10.07 -16.10
N LYS A 301 -28.35 10.97 -17.08
CA LYS A 301 -28.46 12.41 -16.83
C LYS A 301 -29.64 12.99 -17.59
N PHE A 302 -30.55 13.56 -16.83
CA PHE A 302 -31.72 14.28 -17.31
C PHE A 302 -31.38 15.76 -17.59
#